data_AF-A0A5J5AS17-F1
#
_entry.id   AF-A0A5J5AS17-F1
#
_cell.length_a   1.000
_cell.length_b   1.000
_cell.length_c   1.000
_cell.angle_alpha   90.00
_cell.angle_beta   90.00
_cell.angle_gamma   90.00
#
_symmetry.space_group_name_H-M   'P 1'
#
loop_
_entity.id
_entity.type
_entity.pdbx_description
1 polymer ?
#
loop_
_entity_poly.entity_id
_entity_poly.type
_entity_poly.pdbx_seq_one_letter_code
_entity_poly.pdbx_strand_id
1 'polypeptide(L)'
;MASTPNGWIMAPEEDNDTGNSSSSSSSLKFGTPEALEHVRKLTDVGAMTRLLHECIAYQRAIDLELENVLSQRTDLDKQLSNLQKSAEVLEIVKADSDYMLYNVHSACDLADQISGKVRELDLAQSRVNETPLRIDAIVERGNCIDGVKKALETEDFESAAKYVQTFLQIDAKYKDSGLRSGGGGGLRLRSGGGYGGGGGYNCSGGGGRYGGGGGFGGGGGYGGGRDSGYVLR
;
A
#
# COMPACT_ATOMS: atom_id res chain seq x y z
N MET A 1 -1.82 -26.13 9.56
CA MET A 1 -2.61 -27.29 9.07
C MET A 1 -2.73 -27.14 7.57
N ALA A 2 -1.87 -27.84 6.83
CA ALA A 2 -1.84 -27.81 5.38
C ALA A 2 -2.39 -29.15 4.88
N SER A 3 -3.50 -29.11 4.14
CA SER A 3 -4.08 -30.28 3.49
C SER A 3 -4.00 -30.06 1.97
N THR A 4 -3.09 -30.79 1.34
CA THR A 4 -3.03 -30.97 -0.12
C THR A 4 -4.07 -32.01 -0.55
N PRO A 5 -4.77 -31.84 -1.69
CA PRO A 5 -5.68 -32.85 -2.22
C PRO A 5 -4.90 -33.91 -3.02
N ASN A 6 -5.23 -35.18 -2.79
CA ASN A 6 -4.66 -36.33 -3.49
C ASN A 6 -5.08 -36.33 -4.97
N GLY A 7 -4.09 -36.49 -5.86
CA GLY A 7 -4.31 -36.83 -7.26
C GLY A 7 -4.73 -38.29 -7.41
N TRP A 8 -5.78 -38.53 -8.19
CA TRP A 8 -6.13 -39.86 -8.67
C TRP A 8 -5.48 -40.09 -10.03
N ILE A 9 -4.53 -41.02 -10.04
CA ILE A 9 -3.89 -41.58 -11.22
C ILE A 9 -4.83 -42.65 -11.77
N MET A 10 -5.32 -42.44 -12.99
CA MET A 10 -5.98 -43.47 -13.79
C MET A 10 -4.93 -44.39 -14.42
N ALA A 11 -5.14 -45.69 -14.32
CA ALA A 11 -4.54 -46.69 -15.20
C ALA A 11 -5.65 -47.22 -16.13
N PRO A 12 -5.37 -47.48 -17.43
CA PRO A 12 -6.32 -48.12 -18.33
C PRO A 12 -6.15 -49.63 -18.24
N GLU A 13 -7.24 -50.35 -17.95
CA GLU A 13 -7.33 -51.78 -18.24
C GLU A 13 -8.10 -51.94 -19.55
N GLU A 14 -7.41 -52.48 -20.55
CA GLU A 14 -8.00 -53.01 -21.78
C GLU A 14 -8.63 -54.35 -21.45
N ASP A 15 -9.95 -54.48 -21.65
CA ASP A 15 -10.56 -55.78 -21.85
C ASP A 15 -11.45 -55.73 -23.09
N ASN A 16 -11.07 -56.58 -24.03
CA ASN A 16 -11.53 -56.66 -25.40
C ASN A 16 -12.54 -57.80 -25.45
N ASP A 17 -13.85 -57.49 -25.46
CA ASP A 17 -14.86 -58.50 -25.75
C ASP A 17 -15.66 -58.17 -27.01
N THR A 18 -15.63 -59.16 -27.90
CA THR A 18 -16.07 -59.12 -29.28
C THR A 18 -17.53 -59.57 -29.32
N GLY A 19 -18.45 -58.61 -29.34
CA GLY A 19 -19.89 -58.86 -29.38
C GLY A 19 -20.57 -58.21 -30.57
N ASN A 20 -20.42 -58.81 -31.75
CA ASN A 20 -21.22 -58.52 -32.93
C ASN A 20 -22.73 -58.63 -32.61
N SER A 21 -23.40 -57.48 -32.51
CA SER A 21 -24.84 -57.37 -32.72
C SER A 21 -25.09 -56.22 -33.67
N SER A 22 -24.94 -56.54 -34.95
CA SER A 22 -25.56 -55.84 -36.07
C SER A 22 -27.07 -55.70 -35.84
N SER A 23 -27.44 -54.69 -35.08
CA SER A 23 -28.77 -54.11 -35.02
C SER A 23 -28.66 -52.80 -35.76
N SER A 24 -29.06 -52.79 -37.02
CA SER A 24 -29.18 -51.61 -37.86
C SER A 24 -30.14 -50.60 -37.23
N SER A 25 -29.65 -49.83 -36.26
CA SER A 25 -30.29 -48.60 -35.81
C SER A 25 -29.75 -47.50 -36.70
N SER A 26 -30.43 -47.27 -37.82
CA SER A 26 -30.29 -46.00 -38.53
C SER A 26 -30.75 -44.92 -37.54
N SER A 27 -29.82 -44.33 -36.81
CA SER A 27 -30.12 -43.16 -35.96
C SER A 27 -30.52 -42.04 -36.91
N LEU A 28 -31.83 -41.95 -37.18
CA LEU A 28 -32.39 -40.91 -38.02
C LEU A 28 -32.21 -39.62 -37.24
N LYS A 29 -31.43 -38.69 -37.80
CA LYS A 29 -31.29 -37.36 -37.21
C LYS A 29 -32.58 -36.59 -37.44
N PHE A 30 -33.49 -36.68 -36.48
CA PHE A 30 -34.74 -35.92 -36.47
C PHE A 30 -34.45 -34.42 -36.57
N GLY A 31 -35.22 -33.70 -37.41
CA GLY A 31 -34.99 -32.29 -37.75
C GLY A 31 -34.29 -32.05 -39.09
N THR A 32 -33.85 -33.09 -39.81
CA THR A 32 -33.34 -33.00 -41.19
C THR A 32 -34.43 -33.28 -42.23
N PRO A 33 -34.33 -32.76 -43.46
CA PRO A 33 -35.34 -33.01 -44.51
C PRO A 33 -35.40 -34.50 -44.92
N GLU A 34 -34.31 -35.24 -44.75
CA GLU A 34 -34.20 -36.67 -45.04
C GLU A 34 -35.09 -37.52 -44.12
N ALA A 35 -35.25 -37.12 -42.85
CA ALA A 35 -36.15 -37.79 -41.92
C ALA A 35 -37.63 -37.67 -42.35
N LEU A 36 -38.02 -36.53 -42.94
CA LEU A 36 -39.38 -36.31 -43.44
C LEU A 36 -39.68 -37.14 -44.69
N GLU A 37 -38.69 -37.30 -45.58
CA GLU A 37 -38.82 -38.19 -46.73
C GLU A 37 -38.94 -39.66 -46.33
N HIS A 38 -38.26 -40.05 -45.24
CA HIS A 38 -38.36 -41.40 -44.70
C HIS A 38 -39.76 -41.67 -44.11
N VAL A 39 -40.30 -40.74 -43.32
CA VAL A 39 -41.67 -40.81 -42.80
C VAL A 39 -42.71 -40.95 -43.92
N ARG A 40 -42.52 -40.24 -45.05
CA ARG A 40 -43.42 -40.33 -46.21
C ARG A 40 -43.39 -41.70 -46.93
N LYS A 41 -42.27 -42.44 -46.82
CA LYS A 41 -42.11 -43.77 -47.41
C LYS A 41 -42.58 -44.91 -46.50
N LEU A 42 -42.83 -44.64 -45.22
CA LEU A 42 -43.33 -45.64 -44.28
C LEU A 42 -44.83 -45.92 -44.49
N THR A 43 -45.17 -47.18 -44.75
CA THR A 43 -46.56 -47.66 -44.88
C THR A 43 -46.94 -48.72 -43.85
N ASP A 44 -46.00 -49.18 -43.02
CA ASP A 44 -46.25 -50.14 -41.94
C ASP A 44 -46.56 -49.42 -40.62
N VAL A 45 -47.64 -49.84 -39.96
CA VAL A 45 -48.11 -49.26 -38.70
C VAL A 45 -47.10 -49.55 -37.56
N GLY A 46 -46.49 -50.74 -37.56
CA GLY A 46 -45.50 -51.11 -36.54
C GLY A 46 -44.23 -50.27 -36.63
N ALA A 47 -43.71 -50.05 -37.84
CA ALA A 47 -42.60 -49.16 -38.10
C ALA A 47 -42.92 -47.69 -37.74
N MET A 48 -44.14 -47.23 -38.01
CA MET A 48 -44.59 -45.87 -37.65
C MET A 48 -44.62 -45.65 -36.14
N THR A 49 -45.10 -46.62 -35.35
CA THR A 49 -45.10 -46.53 -33.88
C THR A 49 -43.67 -46.55 -33.31
N ARG A 50 -42.75 -47.32 -33.89
CA ARG A 50 -41.34 -47.33 -33.47
C ARG A 50 -40.66 -45.98 -33.71
N LEU A 51 -40.83 -45.39 -34.90
CA LEU A 51 -40.32 -44.05 -35.18
C LEU A 51 -40.96 -42.99 -34.29
N LEU A 52 -42.25 -43.10 -33.96
CA LEU A 52 -42.89 -42.17 -33.03
C LEU A 52 -42.25 -42.22 -31.64
N HIS A 53 -42.01 -43.42 -31.09
CA HIS A 53 -41.33 -43.54 -29.80
C HIS A 53 -39.89 -43.03 -29.85
N GLU A 54 -39.19 -43.21 -30.97
CA GLU A 54 -37.86 -42.65 -31.20
C GLU A 54 -37.90 -41.11 -31.26
N CYS A 55 -38.87 -40.52 -31.97
CA CYS A 55 -39.12 -39.06 -31.98
C CYS A 55 -39.41 -38.52 -30.59
N ILE A 56 -40.24 -39.21 -29.81
CA ILE A 56 -40.59 -38.79 -28.44
C ILE A 56 -39.37 -38.84 -27.53
N ALA A 57 -38.53 -39.88 -27.66
CA ALA A 57 -37.28 -39.98 -26.92
C ALA A 57 -36.31 -38.84 -27.31
N TYR A 58 -36.19 -38.53 -28.60
CA TYR A 58 -35.37 -37.43 -29.09
C TYR A 58 -35.87 -36.07 -28.60
N GLN A 59 -37.18 -35.81 -28.64
CA GLN A 59 -37.77 -34.58 -28.12
C GLN A 59 -37.45 -34.39 -26.65
N ARG A 60 -37.64 -35.44 -25.83
CA ARG A 60 -37.31 -35.42 -24.40
C ARG A 60 -35.82 -35.18 -24.15
N ALA A 61 -34.93 -35.74 -24.98
CA ALA A 61 -33.50 -35.53 -24.86
C ALA A 61 -33.12 -34.06 -25.11
N ILE A 62 -33.71 -33.43 -26.14
CA ILE A 62 -33.53 -31.99 -26.40
C ILE A 62 -34.10 -31.15 -25.26
N ASP A 63 -35.29 -31.47 -24.77
CA ASP A 63 -35.93 -30.71 -23.69
C ASP A 63 -35.02 -30.70 -22.44
N LEU A 64 -34.39 -31.83 -22.10
CA LEU A 64 -33.41 -31.92 -21.01
C LEU A 64 -32.12 -31.13 -21.29
N GLU A 65 -31.61 -31.15 -22.52
CA GLU A 65 -30.44 -30.35 -22.90
C GLU A 65 -30.75 -28.84 -22.80
N LEU A 66 -31.94 -28.44 -23.23
CA LEU A 66 -32.42 -27.07 -23.11
C LEU A 66 -32.54 -26.64 -21.65
N GLU A 67 -33.14 -27.46 -20.79
CA GLU A 67 -33.21 -27.20 -19.34
C GLU A 67 -31.81 -27.07 -18.72
N ASN A 68 -30.85 -27.90 -19.13
CA ASN A 68 -29.46 -27.80 -18.68
C ASN A 68 -28.82 -26.47 -19.11
N VAL A 69 -28.98 -26.05 -20.37
CA VAL A 69 -28.43 -24.77 -20.86
C VAL A 69 -29.13 -23.58 -20.18
N LEU A 70 -30.44 -23.65 -19.97
CA LEU A 70 -31.20 -22.61 -19.28
C LEU A 70 -30.80 -22.50 -17.81
N SER A 71 -30.57 -23.61 -17.11
CA SER A 71 -30.11 -23.56 -15.72
C SER A 71 -28.71 -22.94 -15.62
N GLN A 72 -27.77 -23.31 -16.51
CA GLN A 72 -26.43 -22.73 -16.56
C GLN A 72 -26.45 -21.21 -16.77
N ARG A 73 -27.35 -20.68 -17.61
CA ARG A 73 -27.54 -19.23 -17.78
C ARG A 73 -27.84 -18.56 -16.45
N THR A 74 -28.78 -19.11 -15.67
CA THR A 74 -29.16 -18.51 -14.39
C THR A 74 -28.04 -18.52 -13.37
N ASP A 75 -27.17 -19.53 -13.40
CA ASP A 75 -26.03 -19.60 -12.49
C ASP A 75 -24.91 -18.65 -12.90
N LEU A 76 -24.66 -18.48 -14.21
CA LEU A 76 -23.74 -17.46 -14.71
C LEU A 76 -24.20 -16.03 -14.39
N ASP A 77 -25.50 -15.75 -14.49
CA ASP A 77 -26.05 -14.44 -14.13
C ASP A 77 -25.85 -14.15 -12.64
N LYS A 78 -26.04 -15.15 -11.77
CA LYS A 78 -25.72 -15.00 -10.33
C LYS A 78 -24.23 -14.73 -10.12
N GLN A 79 -23.35 -15.47 -10.80
CA GLN A 79 -21.91 -15.26 -10.70
C GLN A 79 -21.50 -13.86 -11.17
N LEU A 80 -22.02 -13.38 -12.30
CA LEU A 80 -21.80 -12.02 -12.79
C LEU A 80 -22.28 -10.97 -11.80
N SER A 81 -23.47 -11.16 -11.21
CA SER A 81 -23.98 -10.23 -10.19
C SER A 81 -23.09 -10.17 -8.94
N ASN A 82 -22.49 -11.30 -8.56
CA ASN A 82 -21.55 -11.36 -7.44
C ASN A 82 -20.21 -10.71 -7.79
N LEU A 83 -19.71 -10.91 -9.01
CA LEU A 83 -18.51 -10.24 -9.49
C LEU A 83 -18.71 -8.72 -9.55
N GLN A 84 -19.87 -8.25 -10.02
CA GLN A 84 -20.18 -6.82 -10.04
C GLN A 84 -20.16 -6.20 -8.64
N LYS A 85 -20.79 -6.85 -7.65
CA LYS A 85 -20.72 -6.42 -6.25
C LYS A 85 -19.28 -6.39 -5.73
N SER A 86 -18.47 -7.39 -6.08
CA SER A 86 -17.06 -7.41 -5.68
C SER A 86 -16.24 -6.30 -6.35
N ALA A 87 -16.57 -5.92 -7.59
CA ALA A 87 -15.91 -4.82 -8.28
C ALA A 87 -16.19 -3.47 -7.61
N GLU A 88 -17.43 -3.23 -7.16
CA GLU A 88 -17.79 -2.04 -6.37
C GLU A 88 -17.00 -1.97 -5.06
N VAL A 89 -16.85 -3.11 -4.36
CA VAL A 89 -16.02 -3.17 -3.14
C VAL A 89 -14.55 -2.87 -3.45
N LEU A 90 -14.01 -3.40 -4.55
CA LEU A 90 -12.63 -3.11 -4.96
C LEU A 90 -12.42 -1.64 -5.32
N GLU A 91 -13.43 -0.96 -5.87
CA GLU A 91 -13.37 0.49 -6.12
C GLU A 91 -13.29 1.28 -4.82
N ILE A 92 -14.07 0.91 -3.80
CA ILE A 92 -13.99 1.51 -2.46
C ILE A 92 -12.62 1.28 -1.83
N VAL A 93 -12.12 0.03 -1.87
CA VAL A 93 -10.80 -0.32 -1.32
C VAL A 93 -9.68 0.44 -2.03
N LYS A 94 -9.81 0.64 -3.35
CA LYS A 94 -8.86 1.46 -4.11
C LYS A 94 -8.89 2.91 -3.65
N ALA A 95 -10.06 3.52 -3.53
CA ALA A 95 -10.20 4.90 -3.05
C ALA A 95 -9.62 5.08 -1.64
N ASP A 96 -9.86 4.11 -0.74
CA ASP A 96 -9.29 4.10 0.61
C ASP A 96 -7.76 3.93 0.58
N SER A 97 -7.24 3.07 -0.28
CA SER A 97 -5.80 2.88 -0.46
C SER A 97 -5.11 4.17 -0.97
N ASP A 98 -5.73 4.86 -1.94
CA ASP A 98 -5.25 6.15 -2.44
C ASP A 98 -5.26 7.22 -1.34
N TYR A 99 -6.31 7.24 -0.50
CA TYR A 99 -6.40 8.11 0.66
C TYR A 99 -5.33 7.80 1.72
N MET A 100 -5.09 6.52 2.01
CA MET A 100 -4.02 6.09 2.91
C MET A 100 -2.64 6.48 2.37
N LEU A 101 -2.38 6.33 1.06
CA LEU A 101 -1.14 6.76 0.44
C LEU A 101 -0.90 8.26 0.61
N TYR A 102 -1.94 9.08 0.38
CA TYR A 102 -1.85 10.52 0.60
C TYR A 102 -1.52 10.86 2.06
N ASN A 103 -2.18 10.20 3.02
CA ASN A 103 -1.94 10.43 4.44
C ASN A 103 -0.54 10.02 4.88
N VAL A 104 -0.04 8.88 4.39
CA VAL A 104 1.34 8.44 4.64
C VAL A 104 2.33 9.45 4.07
N HIS A 105 2.11 9.93 2.85
CA HIS A 105 2.97 10.95 2.25
C HIS A 105 2.98 12.24 3.06
N SER A 106 1.80 12.73 3.47
CA SER A 106 1.67 13.91 4.33
C SER A 106 2.36 13.72 5.69
N ALA A 107 2.26 12.53 6.28
CA ALA A 107 2.95 12.20 7.52
C ALA A 107 4.49 12.15 7.33
N CYS A 108 4.97 11.64 6.19
CA CYS A 108 6.39 11.69 5.83
C CYS A 108 6.88 13.13 5.67
N ASP A 109 6.15 13.97 4.92
CA ASP A 109 6.50 15.38 4.72
C ASP A 109 6.55 16.15 6.05
N LEU A 110 5.60 15.86 6.96
CA LEU A 110 5.59 16.44 8.29
C LEU A 110 6.76 15.93 9.14
N ALA A 111 7.09 14.64 9.08
CA ALA A 111 8.23 14.07 9.80
C ALA A 111 9.56 14.66 9.34
N ASP A 112 9.72 14.91 8.04
CA ASP A 112 10.90 15.59 7.48
C ASP A 112 11.00 17.03 7.98
N GLN A 113 9.88 17.76 8.02
CA GLN A 113 9.83 19.12 8.57
C GLN A 113 10.17 19.15 10.06
N ILE A 114 9.57 18.27 10.86
CA ILE A 114 9.86 18.14 12.29
C ILE A 114 11.33 17.78 12.49
N SER A 115 11.87 16.83 11.72
CA SER A 115 13.28 16.43 11.79
C SER A 115 14.23 17.59 11.46
N GLY A 116 13.88 18.39 10.45
CA GLY A 116 14.61 19.62 10.12
C GLY A 116 14.60 20.63 11.27
N LYS A 117 13.44 20.82 11.91
CA LYS A 117 13.28 21.74 13.04
C LYS A 117 14.02 21.26 14.28
N VAL A 118 14.01 19.96 14.59
CA VAL A 118 14.79 19.38 15.68
C VAL A 118 16.28 19.61 15.44
N ARG A 119 16.78 19.39 14.21
CA ARG A 119 18.19 19.67 13.89
C ARG A 119 18.56 21.14 14.03
N GLU A 120 17.67 22.06 13.65
CA GLU A 120 17.85 23.50 13.87
C GLU A 120 17.91 23.84 15.37
N LEU A 121 17.02 23.25 16.16
CA LEU A 121 17.00 23.40 17.62
C LEU A 121 18.26 22.81 18.28
N ASP A 122 18.73 21.65 17.85
CA ASP A 122 19.95 21.03 18.37
C ASP A 122 21.17 21.94 18.17
N LEU A 123 21.26 22.60 17.00
CA LEU A 123 22.32 23.57 16.73
C LEU A 123 22.19 24.82 17.62
N ALA A 124 20.98 25.34 17.81
CA ALA A 124 20.74 26.48 18.70
C ALA A 124 21.08 26.12 20.15
N GLN A 125 20.65 24.95 20.62
CA GLN A 125 20.91 24.44 21.96
C GLN A 125 22.42 24.22 22.18
N SER A 126 23.13 23.69 21.19
CA SER A 126 24.59 23.54 21.24
C SER A 126 25.29 24.88 21.49
N ARG A 127 24.86 25.95 20.82
CA ARG A 127 25.40 27.31 21.02
C ARG A 127 25.05 27.87 22.41
N VAL A 128 23.82 27.65 22.87
CA VAL A 128 23.39 28.08 24.21
C VAL A 128 24.20 27.35 25.29
N ASN A 129 24.42 26.04 25.15
CA ASN A 129 25.20 25.22 26.08
C ASN A 129 26.68 25.66 26.19
N GLU A 130 27.24 26.30 25.15
CA GLU A 130 28.59 26.86 25.22
C GLU A 130 28.68 28.09 26.15
N THR A 131 27.56 28.79 26.35
CA THR A 131 27.54 30.06 27.09
C THR A 131 27.80 29.88 28.59
N PRO A 132 27.16 28.92 29.32
CA PRO A 132 27.54 28.65 30.71
C PRO A 132 29.02 28.31 30.88
N LEU A 133 29.60 27.50 29.99
CA LEU A 133 31.03 27.15 30.06
C LEU A 133 31.95 28.38 29.95
N ARG A 134 31.58 29.33 29.08
CA ARG A 134 32.29 30.61 28.96
C ARG A 134 32.11 31.48 30.20
N ILE A 135 30.93 31.48 30.83
CA ILE A 135 30.68 32.20 32.08
C ILE A 135 31.51 31.60 33.21
N ASP A 136 31.53 30.28 33.35
CA ASP A 136 32.35 29.59 34.36
C ASP A 136 33.83 29.92 34.21
N ALA A 137 34.33 29.99 32.97
CA ALA A 137 35.70 30.41 32.69
C ALA A 137 35.99 31.87 33.09
N ILE A 138 35.04 32.79 32.92
CA ILE A 138 35.17 34.18 33.37
C ILE A 138 35.20 34.25 34.89
N VAL A 139 34.33 33.50 35.57
CA VAL A 139 34.28 33.43 37.03
C VAL A 139 35.59 32.87 37.59
N GLU A 140 36.11 31.79 36.99
CA GLU A 140 37.36 31.16 37.42
C GLU A 140 38.58 32.09 37.21
N ARG A 141 38.61 32.85 36.10
CA ARG A 141 39.60 33.91 35.89
C ARG A 141 39.54 35.00 36.96
N GLY A 142 38.33 35.44 37.33
CA GLY A 142 38.13 36.40 38.43
C GLY A 142 38.68 35.87 39.76
N ASN A 143 38.36 34.62 40.08
CA ASN A 143 38.88 33.96 41.28
C ASN A 143 40.41 33.85 41.29
N CYS A 144 41.03 33.59 40.14
CA CYS A 144 42.49 33.59 40.03
C CYS A 144 43.08 34.98 40.29
N ILE A 145 42.49 36.05 39.73
CA ILE A 145 42.96 37.43 39.95
C ILE A 145 42.85 37.81 41.44
N ASP A 146 41.71 37.51 42.07
CA ASP A 146 41.51 37.79 43.50
C ASP A 146 42.45 36.95 44.38
N GLY A 147 42.72 35.70 43.98
CA GLY A 147 43.68 34.82 44.64
C GLY A 147 45.12 35.33 44.55
N VAL A 148 45.55 35.82 43.38
CA VAL A 148 46.86 36.46 43.19
C VAL A 148 46.97 37.70 44.06
N LYS A 149 45.94 38.57 44.07
CA LYS A 149 45.95 39.79 44.89
C LYS A 149 46.14 39.47 46.37
N LYS A 150 45.39 38.51 46.91
CA LYS A 150 45.51 38.05 48.30
C LYS A 150 46.86 37.43 48.61
N ALA A 151 47.37 36.57 47.73
CA ALA A 151 48.67 35.92 47.91
C ALA A 151 49.84 36.92 47.88
N LEU A 152 49.72 38.00 47.08
CA LEU A 152 50.70 39.10 47.09
C LEU A 152 50.61 39.94 48.37
N GLU A 153 49.42 40.14 48.94
CA GLU A 153 49.23 40.81 50.24
C GLU A 153 49.83 40.00 51.40
N THR A 154 49.89 38.66 51.29
CA THR A 154 50.50 37.76 52.29
C THR A 154 51.96 37.38 51.99
N GLU A 155 52.55 37.93 50.92
CA GLU A 155 53.93 37.63 50.44
C GLU A 155 54.16 36.15 50.04
N ASP A 156 53.09 35.39 49.75
CA ASP A 156 53.14 33.99 49.33
C ASP A 156 53.28 33.85 47.80
N PHE A 157 54.49 34.02 47.29
CA PHE A 157 54.77 34.01 45.85
C PHE A 157 54.53 32.66 45.17
N GLU A 158 54.63 31.54 45.89
CA GLU A 158 54.37 30.20 45.35
C GLU A 158 52.87 30.03 44.99
N SER A 159 52.00 30.44 45.91
CA SER A 159 50.55 30.44 45.71
C SER A 159 50.16 31.38 44.58
N ALA A 160 50.75 32.57 44.52
CA ALA A 160 50.52 33.53 43.43
C ALA A 160 50.91 32.94 42.06
N ALA A 161 52.07 32.28 41.95
CA ALA A 161 52.52 31.64 40.71
C ALA A 161 51.54 30.55 40.23
N LYS A 162 50.97 29.78 41.17
CA LYS A 162 49.96 28.76 40.88
C LYS A 162 48.67 29.36 40.32
N TYR A 163 48.17 30.45 40.90
CA TYR A 163 46.97 31.15 40.38
C TYR A 163 47.20 31.78 38.99
N VAL A 164 48.41 32.29 38.72
CA VAL A 164 48.77 32.78 37.37
C VAL A 164 48.82 31.63 36.37
N GLN A 165 49.38 30.48 36.75
CA GLN A 165 49.43 29.30 35.89
C GLN A 165 48.03 28.80 35.52
N THR A 166 47.11 28.71 36.48
CA THR A 166 45.72 28.29 36.22
C THR A 166 44.99 29.30 35.34
N PHE A 167 45.20 30.60 35.56
CA PHE A 167 44.66 31.66 34.70
C PHE A 167 45.08 31.49 33.23
N LEU A 168 46.37 31.24 32.98
CA LEU A 168 46.89 31.04 31.62
C LEU A 168 46.34 29.77 30.96
N GLN A 169 46.13 28.70 31.75
CA GLN A 169 45.51 27.47 31.24
C GLN A 169 44.04 27.68 30.84
N ILE A 170 43.27 28.43 31.64
CA ILE A 170 41.90 28.79 31.31
C ILE A 170 41.87 29.73 30.11
N ASP A 171 42.80 30.68 30.01
CA ASP A 171 42.90 31.58 28.87
C ASP A 171 43.17 30.84 27.57
N ALA A 172 44.16 29.94 27.56
CA ALA A 172 44.47 29.12 26.41
C ALA A 172 43.28 28.27 25.92
N LYS A 173 42.49 27.69 26.84
CA LYS A 173 41.33 26.84 26.49
C LYS A 173 40.19 27.60 25.81
N TYR A 174 39.95 28.86 26.20
CA TYR A 174 38.80 29.63 25.73
C TYR A 174 39.16 30.75 24.73
N LYS A 175 40.43 30.91 24.36
CA LYS A 175 40.90 31.88 23.37
C LYS A 175 40.54 31.51 21.93
N ASP A 176 40.52 30.21 21.60
CA ASP A 176 40.25 29.72 20.24
C ASP A 176 38.76 29.51 19.90
N SER A 177 37.88 29.45 20.90
CA SER A 177 36.44 29.22 20.69
C SER A 177 35.71 30.42 20.08
N GLY A 178 36.26 31.63 20.19
CA GLY A 178 35.72 32.83 19.54
C GLY A 178 35.92 32.87 18.02
N LEU A 179 36.98 32.24 17.50
CA LEU A 179 37.36 32.28 16.08
C LEU A 179 36.73 31.16 15.24
N ARG A 180 36.34 30.03 15.87
CA ARG A 180 35.79 28.86 15.16
C ARG A 180 34.28 28.93 14.90
N SER A 181 33.60 29.99 15.32
CA SER A 181 32.15 30.15 15.14
C SER A 181 31.76 30.93 13.86
N GLY A 182 32.73 31.29 13.00
CA GLY A 182 32.52 32.14 11.83
C GLY A 182 32.58 31.48 10.44
N GLY A 183 32.98 30.21 10.30
CA GLY A 183 33.09 29.61 8.97
C GLY A 183 33.41 28.13 8.98
N GLY A 184 32.61 27.34 8.27
CA GLY A 184 32.92 25.92 8.03
C GLY A 184 31.77 24.92 8.18
N GLY A 185 30.52 25.33 7.96
CA GLY A 185 29.38 24.42 7.83
C GLY A 185 28.98 24.12 6.39
N GLY A 186 29.87 24.33 5.42
CA GLY A 186 29.64 23.98 4.01
C GLY A 186 29.91 22.50 3.75
N LEU A 187 29.20 21.59 4.43
CA LEU A 187 29.05 20.25 3.88
C LEU A 187 28.12 20.38 2.67
N ARG A 188 28.74 20.56 1.49
CA ARG A 188 28.15 20.13 0.24
C ARG A 188 27.74 18.67 0.40
N LEU A 189 26.47 18.43 0.66
CA LEU A 189 25.81 17.18 0.32
C LEU A 189 25.82 17.09 -1.22
N ARG A 190 26.95 16.67 -1.78
CA ARG A 190 27.01 16.19 -3.16
C ARG A 190 26.64 14.72 -3.15
N SER A 191 25.80 14.34 -4.11
CA SER A 191 25.31 13.00 -4.39
C SER A 191 24.28 12.51 -3.35
N GLY A 192 22.98 12.59 -3.60
CA GLY A 192 22.38 12.01 -4.81
C GLY A 192 22.62 10.50 -4.85
N GLY A 193 22.54 9.82 -3.70
CA GLY A 193 22.39 8.37 -3.63
C GLY A 193 20.95 8.03 -3.95
N GLY A 194 20.66 7.83 -5.24
CA GLY A 194 19.40 7.26 -5.66
C GLY A 194 19.27 5.86 -5.05
N TYR A 195 18.29 5.69 -4.17
CA TYR A 195 17.67 4.39 -3.98
C TYR A 195 16.74 4.18 -5.18
N GLY A 196 17.36 3.80 -6.30
CA GLY A 196 16.69 3.11 -7.39
C GLY A 196 16.30 1.72 -6.90
N GLY A 197 15.18 1.63 -6.20
CA GLY A 197 14.45 0.39 -5.96
C GLY A 197 13.37 0.25 -7.01
N GLY A 198 13.74 -0.30 -8.17
CA GLY A 198 12.81 -0.61 -9.24
C GLY A 198 11.77 -1.63 -8.80
N GLY A 199 10.52 -1.18 -8.66
CA GLY A 199 9.33 -2.01 -8.62
C GLY A 199 8.36 -1.48 -9.67
N GLY A 200 8.63 -1.79 -10.94
CA GLY A 200 7.75 -1.41 -12.05
C GLY A 200 6.43 -2.14 -11.95
N TYR A 201 5.39 -1.47 -11.45
CA TYR A 201 4.02 -1.82 -11.77
C TYR A 201 3.67 -1.13 -13.09
N ASN A 202 3.64 -1.93 -14.14
CA ASN A 202 3.31 -1.53 -15.49
C ASN A 202 1.81 -1.18 -15.57
N CYS A 203 1.44 0.08 -15.35
CA CYS A 203 0.10 0.60 -15.63
C CYS A 203 0.01 1.00 -17.11
N SER A 204 0.12 0.02 -18.00
CA SER A 204 -0.22 0.20 -19.41
C SER A 204 -1.70 -0.11 -19.62
N GLY A 205 -2.47 0.92 -20.02
CA GLY A 205 -3.69 0.72 -20.80
C GLY A 205 -4.98 1.18 -20.12
N GLY A 206 -5.61 2.19 -20.72
CA GLY A 206 -7.04 2.48 -20.50
C GLY A 206 -7.36 3.95 -20.32
N GLY A 207 -7.08 4.78 -21.32
CA GLY A 207 -7.62 6.14 -21.38
C GLY A 207 -9.15 6.10 -21.47
N GLY A 208 -9.81 6.48 -20.38
CA GLY A 208 -11.24 6.78 -20.32
C GLY A 208 -11.44 8.27 -20.09
N ARG A 209 -11.64 9.03 -21.16
CA ARG A 209 -12.19 10.39 -21.07
C ARG A 209 -13.63 10.29 -20.56
N TYR A 210 -13.93 10.88 -19.42
CA TYR A 210 -15.27 11.33 -19.09
C TYR A 210 -15.21 12.82 -18.77
N GLY A 211 -15.76 13.61 -19.69
CA GLY A 211 -16.05 15.02 -19.51
C GLY A 211 -17.53 15.22 -19.16
N GLY A 212 -17.81 16.38 -18.58
CA GLY A 212 -19.15 16.87 -18.21
C GLY A 212 -19.54 16.42 -16.81
N GLY A 213 -19.92 17.26 -15.86
CA GLY A 213 -20.41 18.63 -15.90
C GLY A 213 -21.39 18.74 -14.72
N GLY A 214 -21.34 19.82 -13.95
CA GLY A 214 -22.29 20.02 -12.85
C GLY A 214 -21.71 20.88 -11.74
N GLY A 215 -21.76 22.20 -11.93
CA GLY A 215 -21.57 23.13 -10.83
C GLY A 215 -22.76 23.05 -9.87
N PHE A 216 -22.46 23.02 -8.57
CA PHE A 216 -23.38 23.47 -7.54
C PHE A 216 -22.60 24.36 -6.59
N GLY A 217 -22.90 25.66 -6.68
CA GLY A 217 -22.54 26.64 -5.67
C GLY A 217 -23.52 26.61 -4.50
N GLY A 218 -23.07 27.17 -3.39
CA GLY A 218 -23.80 27.32 -2.12
C GLY A 218 -22.86 26.96 -0.98
N GLY A 219 -22.20 27.88 -0.28
CA GLY A 219 -22.75 29.11 0.29
C GLY A 219 -23.27 28.78 1.69
N GLY A 220 -22.44 28.98 2.71
CA GLY A 220 -22.81 28.68 4.09
C GLY A 220 -21.68 28.98 5.07
N GLY A 221 -21.43 30.27 5.30
CA GLY A 221 -20.61 30.72 6.42
C GLY A 221 -21.39 30.63 7.73
N TYR A 222 -20.73 30.15 8.77
CA TYR A 222 -21.11 30.43 10.16
C TYR A 222 -19.83 30.83 10.89
N GLY A 223 -19.70 32.13 11.12
CA GLY A 223 -18.72 32.66 12.06
C GLY A 223 -19.27 32.63 13.49
N GLY A 224 -18.35 32.64 14.44
CA GLY A 224 -18.46 33.48 15.62
C GLY A 224 -18.97 32.85 16.91
N GLY A 225 -18.02 32.46 17.77
CA GLY A 225 -17.95 32.95 19.15
C GLY A 225 -18.64 32.14 20.24
N ARG A 226 -17.86 31.62 21.19
CA ARG A 226 -17.54 32.27 22.48
C ARG A 226 -16.98 31.25 23.47
N ASP A 227 -15.88 31.65 24.08
CA ASP A 227 -15.48 31.43 25.48
C ASP A 227 -16.23 30.38 26.30
N SER A 228 -15.51 29.38 26.81
CA SER A 228 -15.58 29.05 28.24
C SER A 228 -14.48 28.09 28.70
N GLY A 229 -13.68 28.55 29.67
CA GLY A 229 -13.36 27.72 30.85
C GLY A 229 -12.09 26.88 30.82
N TYR A 230 -10.95 27.52 31.12
CA TYR A 230 -9.90 26.88 31.92
C TYR A 230 -10.45 26.59 33.33
N VAL A 231 -10.34 25.35 33.82
CA VAL A 231 -10.31 25.06 35.25
C VAL A 231 -9.17 24.10 35.53
N LEU A 232 -8.09 24.66 36.07
CA LEU A 232 -7.09 23.98 36.87
C LEU A 232 -7.69 23.72 38.25
N ARG A 233 -7.72 22.45 38.68
CA ARG A 233 -7.41 22.05 40.05
C ARG A 233 -7.01 20.58 40.09
#